data_AF-A0A820PBJ8-F1
#
_entry.id   AF-A0A820PBJ8-F1
#
_cell.length_a   1.000
_cell.length_b   1.000
_cell.length_c   1.000
_cell.angle_alpha   90.00
_cell.angle_beta   90.00
_cell.angle_gamma   90.00
#
_symmetry.space_group_name_H-M   'P 1'
#
loop_
_entity.id
_entity.type
_entity.pdbx_description
1 polymer ?
#
loop_
_entity_poly.entity_id
_entity_poly.type
_entity_poly.pdbx_seq_one_letter_code
_entity_poly.pdbx_strand_id
1 'polypeptide(L)'
;MNKLKTDMIQQCQLEYNDNTIQLNRIKEFNDDCTEDNVLEWYTKDTFAYRLLNKAFRKRDIDLICKFRYFIILLHRKLKELSIKQQGENLTIVYRGQILGMNELESLKSNVGRLISINTFISTTRHEKIARSFIIGAEL
;
A
#
# COMPACT_ATOMS: atom_id res chain seq x y z
N MET A 1 -10.73 11.95 -14.21
CA MET A 1 -9.49 11.74 -13.42
C MET A 1 -9.25 12.87 -12.43
N ASN A 2 -9.35 14.15 -12.83
CA ASN A 2 -9.12 15.30 -11.94
C ASN A 2 -10.02 15.34 -10.69
N LYS A 3 -11.33 15.13 -10.82
CA LYS A 3 -12.24 15.08 -9.64
C LYS A 3 -11.82 14.01 -8.62
N LEU A 4 -11.36 12.84 -9.09
CA LEU A 4 -10.94 11.74 -8.22
C LEU A 4 -9.71 12.12 -7.39
N LYS A 5 -8.76 12.83 -8.03
CA LYS A 5 -7.56 13.36 -7.37
C LYS A 5 -7.96 14.41 -6.34
N THR A 6 -8.80 15.37 -6.70
CA THR A 6 -9.28 16.41 -5.79
C THR A 6 -9.97 15.84 -4.56
N ASP A 7 -10.90 14.89 -4.73
CA ASP A 7 -11.60 14.22 -3.62
C ASP A 7 -10.59 13.56 -2.64
N MET A 8 -9.58 12.86 -3.19
CA MET A 8 -8.56 12.20 -2.40
C MET A 8 -7.70 13.20 -1.61
N ILE A 9 -7.25 14.27 -2.28
CA ILE A 9 -6.41 15.31 -1.66
C ILE A 9 -7.16 16.00 -0.52
N GLN A 10 -8.42 16.37 -0.73
CA GLN A 10 -9.26 16.96 0.31
C GLN A 10 -9.40 16.02 1.51
N GLN A 11 -9.65 14.72 1.26
CA GLN A 11 -9.71 13.74 2.35
C GLN A 11 -8.39 13.65 3.12
N CYS A 12 -7.25 13.68 2.44
CA CYS A 12 -5.94 13.63 3.09
C CYS A 12 -5.67 14.89 3.92
N GLN A 13 -6.04 16.07 3.42
CA GLN A 13 -5.91 17.33 4.14
C GLN A 13 -6.79 17.36 5.39
N LEU A 14 -7.99 16.79 5.34
CA LEU A 14 -8.86 16.66 6.51
C LEU A 14 -8.27 15.75 7.59
N GLU A 15 -7.68 14.62 7.20
CA GLU A 15 -7.08 13.65 8.13
C GLU A 15 -5.80 14.17 8.80
N TYR A 16 -5.07 15.08 8.14
CA TYR A 16 -3.79 15.65 8.59
C TYR A 16 -3.84 17.17 8.80
N ASN A 17 -5.01 17.70 9.16
CA ASN A 17 -5.24 19.15 9.24
C ASN A 17 -4.31 19.89 10.22
N ASP A 18 -3.76 19.19 11.20
CA ASP A 18 -2.85 19.69 12.24
C ASP A 18 -1.38 19.30 12.00
N ASN A 19 -1.09 18.59 10.90
CA ASN A 19 0.24 18.08 10.61
C ASN A 19 0.85 18.77 9.38
N THR A 20 1.52 19.90 9.61
CA THR A 20 2.15 20.71 8.55
C THR A 20 3.13 19.91 7.67
N ILE A 21 3.85 18.94 8.23
CA ILE A 21 4.76 18.08 7.48
C ILE A 21 3.99 17.23 6.47
N GLN A 22 2.90 16.61 6.89
CA GLN A 22 2.07 15.80 5.99
C GLN A 22 1.31 16.68 4.99
N LEU A 23 0.85 17.87 5.38
CA LEU A 23 0.22 18.82 4.47
C LEU A 23 1.16 19.24 3.33
N ASN A 24 2.45 19.48 3.62
CA ASN A 24 3.45 19.75 2.59
C ASN A 24 3.64 18.54 1.66
N ARG A 25 3.75 17.32 2.21
CA ARG A 25 3.83 16.09 1.40
C ARG A 25 2.60 15.84 0.54
N ILE A 26 1.41 16.20 1.03
CA ILE A 26 0.16 16.12 0.26
C ILE A 26 0.20 17.10 -0.91
N LYS A 27 0.73 18.30 -0.71
CA LYS A 27 0.94 19.28 -1.78
C LYS A 27 1.93 18.76 -2.83
N GLU A 28 3.10 18.27 -2.40
CA GLU A 28 4.09 17.66 -3.29
C GLU A 28 3.49 16.50 -4.10
N PHE A 29 2.74 15.60 -3.45
CA PHE A 29 2.04 14.53 -4.15
C PHE A 29 1.03 15.08 -5.17
N ASN A 30 0.28 16.13 -4.81
CA ASN A 30 -0.70 16.72 -5.72
C ASN A 30 -0.04 17.29 -6.97
N ASP A 31 1.15 17.85 -6.84
CA ASP A 31 1.84 18.51 -7.94
C ASP A 31 2.65 17.50 -8.78
N ASP A 32 3.28 16.51 -8.13
CA ASP A 32 4.30 15.65 -8.74
C ASP A 32 3.90 14.18 -8.95
N CYS A 33 2.83 13.68 -8.34
CA CYS A 33 2.46 12.27 -8.50
C CYS A 33 1.91 11.99 -9.90
N THR A 34 2.58 11.06 -10.59
CA THR A 34 2.24 10.54 -11.93
C THR A 34 2.25 9.02 -11.92
N GLU A 35 1.90 8.37 -13.04
CA GLU A 35 2.00 6.90 -13.17
C GLU A 35 3.44 6.39 -13.10
N ASP A 36 4.43 7.22 -13.44
CA ASP A 36 5.84 6.82 -13.47
C ASP A 36 6.47 6.74 -12.08
N ASN A 37 6.08 7.62 -11.16
CA ASN A 37 6.61 7.66 -9.79
C ASN A 37 5.61 7.15 -8.72
N VAL A 38 4.43 6.66 -9.11
CA VAL A 38 3.38 6.21 -8.18
C VAL A 38 3.87 5.15 -7.18
N LEU A 39 4.77 4.26 -7.60
CA LEU A 39 5.32 3.21 -6.74
C LEU A 39 6.23 3.78 -5.66
N GLU A 40 6.93 4.88 -5.93
CA GLU A 40 7.72 5.58 -4.92
C GLU A 40 6.81 6.17 -3.84
N TRP A 41 5.70 6.79 -4.24
CA TRP A 41 4.72 7.32 -3.29
C TRP A 41 4.08 6.23 -2.43
N TYR A 42 3.89 5.03 -2.99
CA TYR A 42 3.35 3.89 -2.25
C TYR A 42 4.38 3.20 -1.36
N THR A 43 5.67 3.22 -1.70
CA THR A 43 6.72 2.55 -0.91
C THR A 43 7.39 3.46 0.10
N LYS A 44 7.39 4.78 -0.12
CA LYS A 44 7.85 5.77 0.86
C LYS A 44 6.86 5.86 2.03
N ASP A 45 7.39 6.06 3.24
CA ASP A 45 6.59 6.25 4.43
C ASP A 45 5.91 7.64 4.45
N THR A 46 4.83 7.76 3.69
CA THR A 46 4.05 8.98 3.45
C THR A 46 2.58 8.79 3.82
N PHE A 47 1.83 9.90 3.84
CA PHE A 47 0.37 9.87 4.02
C PHE A 47 -0.32 8.87 3.08
N ALA A 48 0.14 8.77 1.82
CA ALA A 48 -0.46 7.96 0.78
C ALA A 48 -0.36 6.46 1.13
N TYR A 49 0.83 5.99 1.50
CA TYR A 49 1.04 4.63 1.99
C TYR A 49 0.24 4.36 3.27
N ARG A 50 0.33 5.25 4.27
CA ARG A 50 -0.28 5.04 5.59
C ARG A 50 -1.79 4.99 5.53
N LEU A 51 -2.43 5.96 4.86
CA LEU A 51 -3.89 6.05 4.79
C LEU A 51 -4.49 4.96 3.92
N LEU A 52 -3.89 4.67 2.76
CA LEU A 52 -4.39 3.61 1.90
C LEU A 52 -4.35 2.24 2.60
N ASN A 53 -3.22 1.90 3.24
CA ASN A 53 -3.11 0.64 3.98
C ASN A 53 -3.94 0.62 5.27
N LYS A 54 -4.21 1.76 5.91
CA LYS A 54 -5.18 1.87 7.01
C LYS A 54 -6.60 1.56 6.50
N ALA A 55 -6.99 2.14 5.36
CA ALA A 55 -8.30 1.94 4.75
C ALA A 55 -8.54 0.46 4.41
N PHE A 56 -7.57 -0.19 3.76
CA PHE A 56 -7.67 -1.62 3.44
C PHE A 56 -7.74 -2.52 4.69
N ARG A 57 -6.90 -2.26 5.72
CA ARG A 57 -6.92 -3.05 6.96
C ARG A 57 -8.24 -2.94 7.70
N LYS A 58 -8.84 -1.74 7.73
CA LYS A 58 -10.15 -1.50 8.36
C LYS A 58 -11.34 -1.85 7.45
N ARG A 59 -11.10 -2.22 6.20
CA ARG A 59 -12.14 -2.40 5.17
C ARG A 59 -13.06 -1.17 5.07
N ASP A 60 -12.48 0.02 5.22
CA ASP A 60 -13.20 1.29 5.14
C ASP A 60 -13.52 1.59 3.68
N ILE A 61 -14.71 1.19 3.24
CA ILE A 61 -15.14 1.30 1.84
C ILE A 61 -15.16 2.76 1.39
N ASP A 62 -15.59 3.67 2.25
CA ASP A 62 -15.66 5.09 1.92
C ASP A 62 -14.27 5.68 1.70
N LEU A 63 -13.32 5.34 2.58
CA LEU A 63 -11.93 5.77 2.44
C LEU A 63 -11.25 5.12 1.22
N ILE A 64 -11.49 3.84 0.96
CA ILE A 64 -11.01 3.14 -0.24
C ILE A 64 -11.53 3.85 -1.50
N CYS A 65 -12.83 4.18 -1.54
CA CYS A 65 -13.44 4.91 -2.63
C CYS A 65 -12.82 6.30 -2.81
N LYS A 66 -12.51 7.03 -1.73
CA LYS A 66 -11.80 8.32 -1.82
C LYS A 66 -10.38 8.17 -2.37
N PHE A 67 -9.71 7.05 -2.09
CA PHE A 67 -8.38 6.72 -2.62
C PHE A 67 -8.37 6.09 -4.03
N ARG A 68 -9.52 5.99 -4.71
CA ARG A 68 -9.64 5.34 -6.03
C ARG A 68 -8.69 5.90 -7.08
N TYR A 69 -8.36 7.19 -7.04
CA TYR A 69 -7.36 7.79 -7.93
C TYR A 69 -6.00 7.09 -7.81
N PHE A 70 -5.47 7.02 -6.59
CA PHE A 70 -4.15 6.42 -6.34
C PHE A 70 -4.15 4.91 -6.58
N ILE A 71 -5.24 4.22 -6.23
CA ILE A 71 -5.41 2.79 -6.53
C ILE A 71 -5.37 2.51 -8.04
N ILE A 72 -6.03 3.35 -8.86
CA ILE A 72 -6.01 3.20 -10.33
C ILE A 72 -4.59 3.39 -10.87
N LEU A 73 -3.86 4.40 -10.42
CA LEU A 73 -2.47 4.63 -10.84
C LEU A 73 -1.58 3.44 -10.47
N LEU A 74 -1.68 2.95 -9.23
CA LEU A 74 -0.93 1.79 -8.75
C LEU A 74 -1.25 0.55 -9.58
N HIS A 75 -2.52 0.28 -9.83
CA HIS A 75 -2.94 -0.88 -10.61
C HIS A 75 -2.41 -0.81 -12.04
N ARG A 76 -2.47 0.35 -12.70
CA ARG A 76 -1.91 0.53 -14.05
C ARG A 76 -0.42 0.26 -14.09
N LYS A 77 0.34 0.84 -13.15
CA LYS A 77 1.80 0.65 -13.10
C LYS A 77 2.18 -0.80 -12.80
N LEU A 78 1.49 -1.44 -11.87
CA LEU A 78 1.71 -2.86 -11.55
C LEU A 78 1.33 -3.78 -12.71
N LYS A 79 0.25 -3.48 -13.44
CA LYS A 79 -0.13 -4.25 -14.64
C LYS A 79 0.90 -4.11 -15.75
N GLU A 80 1.42 -2.90 -15.99
CA GLU A 80 2.52 -2.65 -16.93
C GLU A 80 3.74 -3.50 -16.58
N LEU A 81 4.17 -3.48 -15.31
CA LEU A 81 5.31 -4.27 -14.84
C LEU A 81 5.06 -5.78 -14.92
N SER A 82 3.84 -6.22 -14.61
CA SER A 82 3.44 -7.63 -14.70
C SER A 82 3.54 -8.16 -16.13
N ILE A 83 3.16 -7.36 -17.13
CA ILE A 83 3.30 -7.73 -18.55
C ILE A 83 4.79 -7.86 -18.91
N LYS A 84 5.65 -6.95 -18.43
CA LYS A 84 7.10 -7.01 -18.66
C LYS A 84 7.77 -8.23 -18.00
N GLN A 85 7.18 -8.74 -16.91
CA GLN A 85 7.64 -9.94 -16.20
C GLN A 85 7.07 -11.25 -16.79
N GLN A 86 6.22 -11.20 -17.82
CA GLN A 86 5.70 -12.41 -18.45
C GLN A 86 6.87 -13.24 -19.02
N GLY A 87 7.01 -14.47 -18.52
CA GLY A 87 8.10 -15.38 -18.86
C GLY A 87 9.10 -15.64 -17.73
N GLU A 88 9.02 -14.91 -16.61
CA GLU A 88 9.79 -15.26 -15.41
C GLU A 88 9.24 -16.53 -14.74
N ASN A 89 10.15 -17.39 -14.28
CA ASN A 89 9.82 -18.59 -13.52
C ASN A 89 9.20 -18.24 -12.16
N LEU A 90 8.49 -19.22 -11.57
CA LEU A 90 7.97 -19.15 -10.21
C LEU A 90 9.08 -18.66 -9.26
N THR A 91 8.90 -17.47 -8.69
CA THR A 91 9.89 -16.85 -7.81
C THR A 91 9.38 -16.86 -6.39
N ILE A 92 10.16 -17.45 -5.47
CA ILE A 92 9.87 -17.40 -4.05
C ILE A 92 10.16 -15.98 -3.55
N VAL A 93 9.18 -15.38 -2.90
CA VAL A 93 9.29 -14.07 -2.28
C VAL A 93 8.86 -14.15 -0.82
N TYR A 94 9.42 -13.27 -0.01
CA TYR A 94 9.25 -13.22 1.43
C TYR A 94 8.67 -11.87 1.85
N ARG A 95 7.85 -11.88 2.89
CA ARG A 95 7.29 -10.68 3.53
C ARG A 95 7.36 -10.84 5.03
N GLY A 96 7.93 -9.85 5.71
CA GLY A 96 7.79 -9.72 7.14
C GLY A 96 6.45 -9.04 7.47
N GLN A 97 5.71 -9.60 8.42
CA GLN A 97 4.47 -9.00 8.91
C GLN A 97 4.28 -9.31 10.39
N ILE A 98 4.01 -8.26 11.17
CA ILE A 98 3.50 -8.40 12.54
C ILE A 98 2.02 -8.74 12.43
N LEU A 99 1.60 -9.82 13.09
CA LEU A 99 0.23 -10.34 13.08
C LEU A 99 -0.33 -10.39 14.48
N GLY A 100 -1.59 -10.00 14.65
CA GLY A 100 -2.31 -10.26 15.89
C GLY A 100 -2.64 -11.75 16.03
N MET A 101 -2.83 -12.24 17.27
CA MET A 101 -3.12 -13.66 17.51
C MET A 101 -4.37 -14.15 16.75
N ASN A 102 -5.43 -13.34 16.69
CA ASN A 102 -6.64 -13.70 15.95
C ASN A 102 -6.39 -13.85 14.44
N GLU A 103 -5.53 -13.00 13.86
CA GLU A 103 -5.17 -13.08 12.45
C GLU A 103 -4.30 -14.32 12.18
N LEU A 104 -3.35 -14.62 13.08
CA LEU A 104 -2.53 -15.82 13.00
C LEU A 104 -3.37 -17.10 13.09
N GLU A 105 -4.30 -17.19 14.04
CA GLU A 105 -5.18 -18.36 14.18
C GLU A 105 -6.11 -18.52 12.97
N SER A 106 -6.60 -17.40 12.41
CA SER A 106 -7.35 -17.43 11.14
C SER A 106 -6.50 -18.01 10.00
N LEU A 107 -5.24 -17.58 9.86
CA LEU A 107 -4.34 -18.11 8.83
C LEU A 107 -4.05 -19.61 9.04
N LYS A 108 -3.79 -20.05 10.29
CA LYS A 108 -3.59 -21.47 10.61
C LYS A 108 -4.82 -22.32 10.28
N SER A 109 -6.03 -21.82 10.57
CA SER A 109 -7.28 -22.52 10.26
C SER A 109 -7.56 -22.63 8.75
N ASN A 110 -6.86 -21.86 7.92
CA ASN A 110 -6.99 -21.85 6.46
C ASN A 110 -5.83 -22.57 5.73
N VAL A 111 -5.03 -23.36 6.43
CA VAL A 111 -4.02 -24.22 5.78
C VAL A 111 -4.71 -25.16 4.78
N GLY A 112 -4.18 -25.23 3.56
CA GLY A 112 -4.75 -26.00 2.45
C GLY A 112 -5.93 -25.33 1.74
N ARG A 113 -6.26 -24.07 2.07
CA ARG A 113 -7.34 -23.28 1.45
C ARG A 113 -6.79 -22.03 0.75
N LEU A 114 -7.64 -21.38 -0.05
CA LEU A 114 -7.32 -20.11 -0.69
C LEU A 114 -7.47 -18.94 0.29
N ILE A 115 -6.55 -17.99 0.22
CA ILE A 115 -6.57 -16.74 0.99
C ILE A 115 -6.75 -15.59 0.01
N SER A 116 -7.74 -14.74 0.27
CA SER A 116 -7.92 -13.48 -0.45
C SER A 116 -7.29 -12.34 0.34
N ILE A 117 -6.58 -11.45 -0.35
CA ILE A 117 -5.85 -10.34 0.26
C ILE A 117 -6.41 -9.04 -0.29
N ASN A 118 -6.84 -8.15 0.61
CA ASN A 118 -7.52 -6.90 0.26
C ASN A 118 -6.57 -5.71 0.12
N THR A 119 -5.26 -5.95 0.13
CA THR A 119 -4.19 -4.93 0.08
C THR A 119 -3.21 -5.25 -1.04
N PHE A 120 -2.42 -4.27 -1.46
CA PHE A 120 -1.18 -4.58 -2.19
C PHE A 120 -0.15 -5.20 -1.23
N ILE A 121 0.66 -6.13 -1.74
CA ILE A 121 1.64 -6.88 -0.96
C ILE A 121 3.04 -6.47 -1.40
N SER A 122 3.77 -5.81 -0.51
CA SER A 122 5.20 -5.58 -0.69
C SER A 122 5.98 -6.82 -0.21
N THR A 123 6.85 -7.33 -1.07
CA THR A 123 7.67 -8.52 -0.82
C THR A 123 9.12 -8.29 -1.24
N THR A 124 10.02 -9.15 -0.79
CA THR A 124 11.44 -9.17 -1.19
C THR A 124 11.86 -10.57 -1.57
N ARG A 125 12.84 -10.71 -2.48
CA ARG A 125 13.46 -12.02 -2.79
C ARG A 125 14.40 -12.51 -1.67
N HIS A 126 14.73 -11.64 -0.71
CA HIS A 126 15.68 -11.95 0.37
C HIS A 126 14.97 -12.11 1.71
N GLU A 127 14.92 -13.32 2.24
CA GLU A 127 14.30 -13.62 3.53
C GLU A 127 14.87 -12.77 4.68
N LYS A 128 16.19 -12.53 4.69
CA LYS A 128 16.84 -11.67 5.71
C LYS A 128 16.26 -10.26 5.74
N ILE A 129 16.00 -9.69 4.56
CA ILE A 129 15.36 -8.37 4.43
C ILE A 129 13.90 -8.44 4.90
N ALA A 130 13.18 -9.52 4.58
CA ALA A 130 11.81 -9.69 5.08
C ALA A 130 11.77 -9.69 6.62
N ARG A 131 12.71 -10.40 7.26
CA ARG A 131 12.80 -10.47 8.73
C ARG A 131 13.15 -9.13 9.37
N SER A 132 13.98 -8.29 8.74
CA SER A 132 14.33 -6.99 9.31
C SER A 132 13.14 -6.04 9.45
N PHE A 133 12.09 -6.19 8.63
CA PHE A 133 10.86 -5.41 8.76
C PHE A 133 10.03 -5.76 10.01
N ILE A 134 10.24 -6.94 10.62
CA ILE A 134 9.60 -7.32 11.88
C ILE A 134 10.49 -6.94 13.08
N ILE A 135 11.81 -7.00 12.89
CA ILE A 135 12.80 -6.78 13.96
C ILE A 135 13.00 -5.29 14.26
N GLY A 136 12.67 -4.38 13.33
CA GLY A 136 12.80 -2.92 13.51
C GLY A 136 11.65 -2.20 14.25
N ALA A 137 10.85 -2.90 15.07
CA ALA A 137 9.81 -2.26 15.90
C ALA A 137 10.31 -1.80 17.29
N GLU A 138 11.59 -2.01 17.59
CA GLU A 138 12.28 -1.45 18.77
C GLU A 138 13.67 -0.93 18.36
N LEU A 139 13.74 0.35 18.01
CA LEU A 139 14.91 1.23 18.19
C LEU A 139 14.40 2.66 18.36
#